data_AF-A0A815P9B6-F1
#
_entry.id   AF-A0A815P9B6-F1
#
_cell.length_a   1.000
_cell.length_b   1.000
_cell.length_c   1.000
_cell.angle_alpha   90.00
_cell.angle_beta   90.00
_cell.angle_gamma   90.00
#
_symmetry.space_group_name_H-M   'P 1'
#
loop_
_entity.id
_entity.type
_entity.pdbx_description
1 polymer ?
#
loop_
_entity_poly.entity_id
_entity_poly.type
_entity_poly.pdbx_seq_one_letter_code
_entity_poly.pdbx_strand_id
1 'polypeptide(L)' 'TSPAFENYLHVDTLEKLKTMLSDIEKAQDLATDLQNYSYRSYEGFTCLLQISTRTTDYIANCL' A
#
# COMPACT_ATOMS: atom_id res chain seq x y z
N THR A 1 21.33 -14.71 -9.95
CA THR A 1 19.96 -15.26 -10.00
C THR A 1 19.20 -14.62 -8.84
N SER A 2 18.48 -13.52 -8.99
CA SER A 2 17.34 -13.22 -9.90
C SER A 2 17.21 -11.70 -10.06
N PRO A 3 16.82 -11.14 -11.24
CA PRO A 3 16.32 -9.78 -11.33
C PRO A 3 14.78 -9.85 -11.45
N ALA A 4 14.08 -9.97 -10.33
CA ALA A 4 12.64 -9.75 -10.31
C ALA A 4 12.42 -8.42 -9.60
N PHE A 5 12.41 -7.33 -10.38
CA PHE A 5 11.79 -6.10 -9.90
C PHE A 5 10.32 -6.44 -9.66
N GLU A 6 9.94 -6.59 -8.40
CA GLU A 6 8.55 -6.70 -7.98
C GLU A 6 7.82 -5.44 -8.48
N ASN A 7 6.88 -5.63 -9.41
CA ASN A 7 6.07 -4.56 -9.98
C ASN A 7 4.96 -4.22 -8.97
N TYR A 8 5.23 -3.27 -8.07
CA TYR A 8 4.22 -2.72 -7.16
C TYR A 8 3.69 -1.38 -7.68
N LEU A 9 2.46 -1.03 -7.31
CA LEU A 9 1.89 0.29 -7.57
C LEU A 9 2.17 1.21 -6.37
N HIS A 10 2.96 2.26 -6.59
CA HIS A 10 3.08 3.35 -5.62
C HIS A 10 1.87 4.28 -5.72
N VAL A 11 1.13 4.43 -4.61
CA VAL A 11 -0.12 5.18 -4.52
C VAL A 11 0.11 6.48 -3.76
N ASP A 12 0.28 7.57 -4.50
CA ASP A 12 0.60 8.92 -4.03
C ASP A 12 -0.34 10.00 -4.63
N THR A 13 -1.32 9.59 -5.45
CA THR A 13 -2.36 10.48 -5.99
C THR A 13 -3.75 9.89 -5.80
N LEU A 14 -4.76 10.76 -5.87
CA LEU A 14 -6.16 10.36 -5.75
C LEU A 14 -6.60 9.40 -6.86
N GLU A 15 -6.08 9.57 -8.08
CA GLU A 15 -6.37 8.68 -9.21
C GLU A 15 -5.83 7.28 -8.95
N LYS A 16 -4.58 7.18 -8.48
CA LYS A 16 -3.99 5.87 -8.14
C LYS A 16 -4.70 5.22 -6.96
N LEU A 17 -5.15 6.01 -5.99
CA LEU A 17 -5.95 5.51 -4.88
C LEU A 17 -7.27 4.90 -5.38
N LYS A 18 -7.99 5.59 -6.27
CA LYS A 18 -9.22 5.06 -6.88
C LYS A 18 -8.97 3.78 -7.68
N THR A 19 -7.85 3.70 -8.40
CA THR A 19 -7.44 2.49 -9.12
C THR A 19 -7.20 1.33 -8.17
N MET A 20 -6.42 1.55 -7.10
CA MET A 20 -6.19 0.56 -6.04
C MET A 20 -7.52 0.08 -5.43
N LEU A 21 -8.41 1.02 -5.05
CA LEU A 21 -9.72 0.69 -4.48
C LEU A 21 -10.56 -0.18 -5.42
N SER A 22 -10.60 0.16 -6.71
CA SER A 22 -11.35 -0.60 -7.72
C SER A 22 -10.80 -2.02 -7.95
N ASP A 23 -9.52 -2.25 -7.68
CA ASP A 23 -8.90 -3.58 -7.76
C ASP A 23 -9.15 -4.39 -6.50
N ILE A 24 -8.90 -3.82 -5.32
CA ILE A 24 -9.11 -4.52 -4.04
C ILE A 24 -10.58 -4.88 -3.81
N GLU A 25 -11.54 -4.09 -4.32
CA GLU A 25 -12.97 -4.41 -4.28
C GLU A 25 -13.33 -5.71 -5.02
N LYS A 26 -12.52 -6.11 -6.00
CA LYS A 26 -12.71 -7.34 -6.79
C LYS A 26 -11.86 -8.50 -6.28
N ALA A 27 -10.93 -8.24 -5.36
CA ALA A 27 -10.04 -9.24 -4.82
C ALA A 27 -10.79 -10.15 -3.83
N GLN A 28 -10.58 -11.47 -3.94
CA GLN A 28 -11.15 -12.44 -3.01
C GLN A 28 -10.45 -12.42 -1.65
N ASP A 29 -9.11 -12.30 -1.67
CA ASP A 29 -8.26 -12.23 -0.50
C ASP A 29 -7.33 -11.03 -0.61
N LEU A 30 -6.96 -10.47 0.54
CA LEU A 30 -6.00 -9.38 0.65
C LEU A 30 -5.11 -9.57 1.88
N ALA A 31 -3.84 -9.19 1.76
CA ALA A 31 -2.91 -9.04 2.87
C ALA A 31 -2.63 -7.56 3.10
N THR A 32 -2.52 -7.13 4.37
CA THR A 32 -2.35 -5.72 4.73
C THR A 32 -1.32 -5.55 5.84
N ASP A 33 -0.48 -4.52 5.73
CA ASP A 33 0.44 -4.09 6.79
C ASP A 33 0.51 -2.56 6.88
N LEU A 34 0.84 -2.05 8.06
CA LEU A 34 0.95 -0.61 8.35
C LEU A 34 2.32 -0.29 8.95
N GLN A 35 2.90 0.82 8.52
CA GLN A 35 4.09 1.38 9.17
C GLN A 35 3.70 2.60 10.01
N ASN A 36 4.09 2.58 11.29
CA ASN A 36 3.82 3.64 12.25
C ASN A 36 5.08 4.42 12.60
N TYR A 37 4.96 5.74 12.70
CA TYR A 37 6.02 6.62 13.17
C TYR A 37 5.60 7.34 14.46
N SER A 38 6.33 7.10 15.56
CA SER A 38 6.04 7.67 16.88
C SER A 38 7.20 8.45 17.53
N TYR A 39 8.38 8.55 16.90
CA TYR A 39 9.52 9.25 17.52
C TYR A 39 9.32 10.77 17.64
N ARG A 40 8.64 11.41 16.66
CA ARG A 40 8.32 12.85 16.65
C ARG A 40 6.82 13.13 16.48
N SER A 41 5.97 12.25 17.00
CA SER A 41 4.52 12.45 17.08
C SER A 41 4.02 11.96 18.44
N TYR A 42 3.18 12.75 19.12
CA TYR A 42 2.67 12.40 20.45
C TYR A 42 1.79 11.15 20.41
N GLU A 43 0.88 11.06 19.43
CA GLU A 43 -0.02 9.92 19.25
C GLU A 43 0.48 8.90 18.23
N GLY A 44 1.61 9.19 17.57
CA GLY A 44 2.04 8.46 16.38
C GLY A 44 1.24 8.86 15.14
N PHE A 45 1.65 8.36 13.98
CA PHE A 45 0.83 8.38 12.76
C PHE A 45 1.25 7.23 11.84
N THR A 46 0.30 6.74 11.05
CA THR A 46 0.58 5.79 9.98
C THR A 46 1.23 6.54 8.82
N CYS A 47 2.44 6.13 8.44
CA CYS A 47 3.17 6.74 7.32
C CYS A 47 3.07 5.94 6.02
N LEU A 48 2.79 4.64 6.12
CA LEU A 48 2.72 3.74 4.97
C LEU A 48 1.63 2.69 5.19
N LEU A 49 0.88 2.43 4.13
CA LEU A 49 -0.04 1.29 4.03
C LEU A 49 0.44 0.40 2.90
N GLN A 50 0.62 -0.89 3.21
CA GLN A 50 0.99 -1.92 2.24
C GLN A 50 -0.20 -2.86 2.08
N ILE A 51 -0.65 -3.07 0.85
CA ILE A 51 -1.72 -4.02 0.52
C ILE A 51 -1.25 -4.92 -0.60
N SER A 52 -1.47 -6.22 -0.46
CA SER A 52 -1.23 -7.19 -1.52
C SER A 52 -2.51 -7.93 -1.86
N THR A 53 -2.88 -7.92 -3.14
CA THR A 53 -3.81 -8.91 -3.71
C THR A 53 -3.01 -10.11 -4.20
N ARG A 54 -3.66 -11.11 -4.80
CA ARG A 54 -2.94 -12.24 -5.42
C ARG A 54 -2.10 -11.84 -6.64
N THR A 55 -2.36 -10.66 -7.21
CA THR A 55 -1.77 -10.22 -8.49
C THR A 55 -0.99 -8.91 -8.39
N THR A 56 -1.21 -8.10 -7.35
CA THR A 56 -0.65 -6.75 -7.29
C THR A 56 -0.35 -6.34 -5.86
N ASP A 57 0.84 -5.76 -5.69
CA ASP A 57 1.27 -5.13 -4.45
C ASP A 57 1.10 -3.61 -4.57
N TYR A 58 0.63 -3.00 -3.49
CA TYR A 58 0.34 -1.58 -3.37
C TYR A 58 1.12 -1.00 -2.20
N ILE A 59 1.79 0.13 -2.45
CA ILE A 59 2.49 0.91 -1.43
C ILE A 59 1.87 2.30 -1.42
N ALA A 60 0.98 2.56 -0.45
CA ALA A 60 0.23 3.80 -0.34
C ALA A 60 0.86 4.77 0.66
N ASN A 61 1.15 5.98 0.18
CA ASN A 61 1.56 7.09 1.03
C ASN A 61 0.36 7.55 1.87
N CYS A 62 0.51 7.52 3.20
CA CYS A 62 -0.53 7.91 4.16
C CYS A 62 -0.38 9.35 4.66
N LEU A 63 0.62 10.09 4.17
CA LEU A 63 0.92 11.48 4.51
C LEU A 63 0.50 12.45 3.39
#